data_AF-A0A2U0A270-F1
#
_entry.id   AF-A0A2U0A270-F1
#
_cell.length_a   1.000
_cell.length_b   1.000
_cell.length_c   1.000
_cell.angle_alpha   90.00
_cell.angle_beta   90.00
_cell.angle_gamma   90.00
#
_symmetry.space_group_name_H-M   'P 1'
#
loop_
_entity.id
_entity.type
_entity.pdbx_description
1 polymer ?
#
loop_
_entity_poly.entity_id
_entity_poly.type
_entity_poly.pdbx_seq_one_letter_code
_entity_poly.pdbx_strand_id
1 'polypeptide(L)'
;MNKAVLLLRLSYWIAAIADIVVAVLVWMPERMGVSATVYPMGLASVIAFSWAVMLLIADRRPLQRRWILIPTMLVVALIAAVRIVFSLEGAVEFSLLITLFAVALIALMAYSYHYSGKYDGRQV
;
A
#
# COMPACT_ATOMS: atom_id res chain seq x y z
N MET A 1 19.25 9.49 12.83
CA MET A 1 18.45 9.67 11.60
C MET A 1 17.32 10.65 11.88
N ASN A 2 17.02 11.60 11.00
CA ASN A 2 15.91 12.54 11.19
C ASN A 2 14.59 11.75 11.34
N LYS A 3 13.77 12.08 12.37
CA LYS A 3 12.48 11.42 12.63
C LYS A 3 11.55 11.46 11.42
N ALA A 4 11.56 12.56 10.65
CA ALA A 4 10.75 12.68 9.44
C ALA A 4 11.17 11.69 8.34
N VAL A 5 12.49 11.50 8.17
CA VAL A 5 13.03 10.53 7.23
C VAL A 5 12.63 9.12 7.67
N LEU A 6 12.79 8.78 8.96
CA LEU A 6 12.41 7.48 9.51
C LEU A 6 10.93 7.14 9.24
N LEU A 7 10.02 8.08 9.49
CA LEU A 7 8.58 7.89 9.29
C LEU A 7 8.22 7.64 7.81
N LEU A 8 8.84 8.40 6.91
CA LEU A 8 8.67 8.20 5.47
C LEU A 8 9.19 6.82 5.03
N ARG A 9 10.39 6.43 5.48
CA ARG A 9 10.95 5.10 5.20
C ARG A 9 10.02 3.99 5.69
N LEU A 10 9.54 4.10 6.92
CA LEU A 10 8.62 3.12 7.50
C LEU A 10 7.34 3.00 6.67
N SER A 11 6.79 4.13 6.22
CA SER A 11 5.60 4.17 5.37
C SER A 11 5.84 3.47 4.02
N TYR A 12 6.97 3.76 3.36
CA TYR A 12 7.31 3.10 2.08
C TYR A 12 7.52 1.60 2.26
N TRP A 13 8.24 1.19 3.30
CA TRP A 13 8.57 -0.22 3.53
C TRP A 13 7.35 -1.05 3.90
N ILE A 14 6.50 -0.58 4.82
CA ILE A 14 5.30 -1.34 5.20
C ILE A 14 4.36 -1.48 3.99
N ALA A 15 4.20 -0.42 3.21
CA ALA A 15 3.36 -0.46 2.01
C ALA A 15 3.95 -1.37 0.92
N ALA A 16 5.26 -1.30 0.67
CA ALA A 16 5.91 -2.18 -0.30
C ALA A 16 5.81 -3.66 0.10
N ILE A 17 5.98 -3.97 1.38
CA ILE A 17 5.79 -5.34 1.90
C ILE A 17 4.34 -5.78 1.71
N ALA A 18 3.36 -4.93 2.02
CA ALA A 18 1.95 -5.24 1.81
C ALA A 18 1.65 -5.51 0.33
N ASP A 19 2.15 -4.68 -0.58
CA ASP A 19 2.00 -4.84 -2.02
C ASP A 19 2.66 -6.12 -2.54
N ILE A 20 3.85 -6.48 -2.04
CA ILE A 20 4.50 -7.76 -2.36
C ILE A 20 3.65 -8.94 -1.90
N VAL A 21 3.13 -8.88 -0.67
CA VAL A 21 2.27 -9.94 -0.15
C VAL A 21 1.01 -10.08 -1.00
N VAL A 22 0.34 -8.98 -1.34
CA VAL A 22 -0.82 -8.99 -2.24
C VAL A 22 -0.46 -9.54 -3.61
N ALA A 23 0.65 -9.11 -4.21
CA ALA A 23 1.12 -9.61 -5.49
C ALA A 23 1.31 -11.13 -5.47
N VAL A 24 1.99 -11.66 -4.45
CA VAL A 24 2.21 -13.11 -4.30
C VAL A 24 0.91 -13.87 -4.11
N LEU A 25 0.01 -13.38 -3.24
CA LEU A 25 -1.28 -14.04 -2.99
C LEU A 25 -2.14 -14.08 -4.25
N VAL A 26 -2.19 -12.99 -5.00
CA VAL A 26 -2.97 -12.88 -6.22
C VAL A 26 -2.33 -13.66 -7.38
N TRP A 27 -1.00 -13.84 -7.37
CA TRP A 27 -0.31 -14.69 -8.34
C TRP A 27 -0.62 -16.18 -8.14
N MET A 28 -0.96 -16.60 -6.92
CA MET A 28 -1.23 -18.00 -6.56
C MET A 28 -2.74 -18.23 -6.34
N PRO A 29 -3.53 -18.60 -7.37
CA PRO A 29 -4.99 -18.67 -7.30
C PRO A 29 -5.48 -19.62 -6.21
N GLU A 30 -4.75 -20.72 -5.97
CA GLU A 30 -5.04 -21.70 -4.93
C GLU A 30 -5.07 -21.09 -3.52
N ARG A 31 -4.27 -20.04 -3.27
CA ARG A 31 -4.26 -19.31 -1.98
C ARG A 31 -5.47 -18.40 -1.81
N MET A 32 -6.18 -18.12 -2.90
CA MET A 32 -7.39 -17.31 -2.94
C MET A 32 -8.65 -18.19 -3.12
N GLY A 33 -8.51 -19.52 -3.09
CA GLY A 33 -9.62 -20.46 -3.25
C GLY A 33 -10.08 -20.67 -4.70
N VAL A 34 -9.23 -20.37 -5.69
CA VAL A 34 -9.56 -20.47 -7.12
C VAL A 34 -8.62 -21.44 -7.84
N SER A 35 -9.12 -22.22 -8.81
CA SER A 35 -8.36 -23.28 -9.49
C SER A 35 -7.46 -22.80 -10.64
N ALA A 36 -7.68 -21.58 -11.15
CA ALA A 36 -6.91 -21.01 -12.25
C ALA A 36 -6.80 -19.50 -12.11
N THR A 37 -5.78 -18.93 -12.75
CA THR A 37 -5.59 -17.47 -12.81
C THR A 37 -6.75 -16.86 -13.57
N VAL A 38 -7.66 -16.19 -12.86
CA VAL A 38 -8.74 -15.43 -13.49
C VAL A 38 -8.15 -14.12 -13.99
N TYR A 39 -8.48 -13.74 -15.22
CA TYR A 39 -7.83 -12.67 -15.98
C TYR A 39 -7.57 -11.33 -15.24
N PRO A 40 -8.42 -10.80 -14.32
CA PRO A 40 -8.06 -9.59 -13.61
C PRO A 40 -7.04 -9.81 -12.47
N MET A 41 -6.91 -11.03 -11.94
CA MET A 41 -5.99 -11.32 -10.82
C MET A 41 -4.53 -11.23 -11.26
N GLY A 42 -4.15 -11.89 -12.36
CA GLY A 42 -2.76 -11.81 -12.86
C GLY A 42 -2.30 -10.38 -13.11
N LEU A 43 -3.18 -9.54 -13.68
CA LEU A 43 -2.91 -8.11 -13.90
C LEU A 43 -2.77 -7.34 -12.58
N ALA A 44 -3.65 -7.58 -11.60
CA ALA A 44 -3.58 -6.94 -10.30
C ALA A 44 -2.26 -7.28 -9.55
N SER A 45 -1.77 -8.52 -9.68
CA SER A 45 -0.49 -8.93 -9.10
C SER A 45 0.69 -8.15 -9.70
N VAL A 46 0.76 -8.01 -11.02
CA VAL A 46 1.81 -7.23 -11.69
C VAL A 46 1.77 -5.76 -11.28
N ILE A 47 0.58 -5.18 -11.15
CA ILE A 47 0.40 -3.79 -10.68
C ILE A 47 0.91 -3.64 -9.25
N ALA A 48 0.49 -4.52 -8.32
CA ALA A 48 0.92 -4.47 -6.93
C ALA A 48 2.45 -4.64 -6.82
N PHE A 49 3.04 -5.59 -7.54
CA PHE A 49 4.50 -5.79 -7.55
C PHE A 49 5.25 -4.55 -8.08
N SER A 50 4.75 -3.95 -9.16
CA SER A 50 5.32 -2.74 -9.73
C SER A 50 5.24 -1.55 -8.76
N TRP A 51 4.12 -1.44 -8.02
CA TRP A 51 3.93 -0.40 -7.00
C TRP A 51 4.89 -0.58 -5.82
N ALA A 52 5.11 -1.82 -5.37
CA ALA A 52 6.11 -2.14 -4.36
C ALA A 52 7.52 -1.68 -4.78
N VAL A 53 7.93 -2.01 -6.00
CA VAL A 53 9.23 -1.58 -6.54
C VAL A 53 9.33 -0.06 -6.59
N MET A 54 8.28 0.63 -7.01
CA MET A 54 8.23 2.10 -7.02
C MET A 54 8.43 2.67 -5.60
N LEU A 55 7.80 2.09 -4.58
CA LEU A 55 7.95 2.51 -3.18
C LEU A 55 9.37 2.29 -2.65
N LEU A 56 10.02 1.17 -3.01
CA LEU A 56 11.42 0.92 -2.68
C LEU A 56 12.36 1.92 -3.38
N ILE A 57 12.03 2.34 -4.61
CA ILE A 57 12.76 3.40 -5.30
C ILE A 57 12.55 4.74 -4.59
N ALA A 58 11.33 5.04 -4.11
CA ALA A 58 11.01 6.26 -3.38
C ALA A 58 11.87 6.42 -2.11
N ASP A 59 12.17 5.31 -1.42
CA ASP A 59 12.97 5.26 -0.19
C ASP A 59 14.40 5.84 -0.33
N ARG A 60 14.97 5.82 -1.55
CA ARG A 60 16.32 6.38 -1.80
C ARG A 60 16.40 7.88 -1.54
N ARG A 61 15.30 8.62 -1.74
CA ARG A 61 15.21 10.08 -1.52
C ARG A 61 13.86 10.44 -0.88
N PRO A 62 13.65 10.06 0.40
CA PRO A 62 12.33 9.97 0.98
C PRO A 62 11.63 11.32 1.09
N LEU A 63 12.37 12.39 1.44
CA LEU A 63 11.83 13.76 1.55
C LEU A 63 11.41 14.32 0.18
N GLN A 64 12.28 14.22 -0.83
CA GLN A 64 12.02 14.71 -2.19
C GLN A 64 10.85 13.98 -2.86
N ARG A 65 10.61 12.72 -2.47
CA ARG A 65 9.61 11.84 -3.08
C ARG A 65 8.38 11.61 -2.20
N ARG A 66 8.20 12.39 -1.12
CA ARG A 66 7.07 12.25 -0.18
C ARG A 66 5.70 12.30 -0.85
N TRP A 67 5.59 13.00 -1.99
CA TRP A 67 4.35 13.12 -2.74
C TRP A 67 3.81 11.76 -3.20
N ILE A 68 4.66 10.73 -3.34
CA ILE A 68 4.28 9.35 -3.69
C ILE A 68 3.35 8.74 -2.65
N LEU A 69 3.36 9.21 -1.39
CA LEU A 69 2.42 8.75 -0.38
C LEU A 69 0.96 9.07 -0.73
N ILE A 70 0.69 10.16 -1.46
CA ILE A 70 -0.67 10.55 -1.84
C ILE A 70 -1.33 9.50 -2.74
N PRO A 71 -0.78 9.17 -3.93
CA PRO A 71 -1.37 8.13 -4.77
C PRO A 71 -1.32 6.76 -4.08
N THR A 72 -0.35 6.49 -3.20
CA THR A 72 -0.31 5.23 -2.44
C THR A 72 -1.48 5.12 -1.46
N MET A 73 -1.80 6.17 -0.72
CA MET A 73 -3.00 6.20 0.14
C MET A 73 -4.27 5.98 -0.66
N LEU A 74 -4.37 6.58 -1.85
CA LEU A 74 -5.51 6.37 -2.75
C LEU A 74 -5.62 4.91 -3.18
N VAL A 75 -4.52 4.29 -3.62
CA VAL A 75 -4.49 2.87 -4.02
C VAL A 75 -4.92 1.97 -2.86
N VAL A 76 -4.36 2.17 -1.66
CA VAL A 76 -4.72 1.38 -0.46
C VAL A 76 -6.21 1.55 -0.12
N ALA A 77 -6.74 2.78 -0.19
CA ALA A 77 -8.15 3.05 0.06
C ALA A 77 -9.07 2.38 -0.96
N LEU A 78 -8.72 2.45 -2.25
CA LEU A 78 -9.49 1.82 -3.33
C LEU A 78 -9.48 0.29 -3.21
N ILE A 79 -8.32 -0.32 -2.93
CA ILE A 79 -8.22 -1.76 -2.70
C ILE A 79 -9.07 -2.19 -1.50
N ALA A 80 -9.01 -1.43 -0.40
CA ALA A 80 -9.83 -1.71 0.78
C ALA A 80 -11.33 -1.59 0.49
N ALA A 81 -11.75 -0.55 -0.25
CA ALA A 81 -13.14 -0.35 -0.66
C ALA A 81 -13.65 -1.49 -1.56
N VAL A 82 -12.88 -1.87 -2.59
CA VAL A 82 -13.21 -3.01 -3.45
C VAL A 82 -13.34 -4.29 -2.63
N ARG A 83 -12.40 -4.56 -1.70
CA ARG A 83 -12.48 -5.73 -0.83
C ARG A 83 -13.75 -5.73 0.02
N ILE A 84 -14.18 -4.59 0.54
CA ILE A 84 -15.43 -4.46 1.31
C ILE A 84 -16.63 -4.79 0.43
N VAL A 85 -16.72 -4.24 -0.78
CA VAL A 85 -17.81 -4.54 -1.74
C VAL A 85 -17.88 -6.03 -2.03
N PHE A 86 -16.76 -6.65 -2.39
CA PHE A 86 -16.71 -8.10 -2.64
C PHE A 86 -17.04 -8.94 -1.39
N SER A 87 -16.77 -8.42 -0.19
CA SER A 87 -17.17 -9.09 1.05
C SER A 87 -18.68 -9.01 1.29
N LEU A 88 -19.32 -7.89 0.95
CA LEU A 88 -20.77 -7.72 1.04
C LEU A 88 -21.53 -8.59 0.02
N GLU A 89 -20.91 -8.85 -1.14
CA GLU A 89 -21.44 -9.75 -2.17
C GLU A 89 -21.18 -11.24 -1.86
N GLY A 90 -20.46 -11.55 -0.78
CA GLY A 90 -20.13 -12.92 -0.39
C GLY A 90 -19.04 -13.59 -1.23
N ALA A 91 -18.34 -12.84 -2.08
CA ALA A 91 -17.25 -13.35 -2.91
C ALA A 91 -15.94 -13.55 -2.13
N VAL A 92 -15.75 -12.81 -1.03
CA VAL A 92 -14.57 -12.90 -0.14
C VAL A 92 -15.00 -12.81 1.31
N GLU A 93 -14.34 -13.51 2.22
CA GLU A 93 -14.63 -13.36 3.66
C GLU A 93 -14.24 -11.96 4.19
N PHE A 94 -15.18 -11.35 4.91
CA PHE A 94 -14.90 -10.12 5.63
C PHE A 94 -13.85 -10.35 6.71
N SER A 95 -12.83 -9.48 6.75
CA SER A 95 -11.77 -9.53 7.76
C SER A 95 -11.57 -8.15 8.36
N LEU A 96 -11.98 -8.00 9.61
CA LEU A 96 -11.79 -6.75 10.37
C LEU A 96 -10.31 -6.38 10.46
N LEU A 97 -9.43 -7.36 10.64
CA LEU A 97 -7.99 -7.15 10.75
C LEU A 97 -7.40 -6.52 9.48
N ILE A 98 -7.80 -7.00 8.30
CA ILE A 98 -7.30 -6.45 7.02
C ILE A 98 -7.82 -5.02 6.82
N THR A 99 -9.09 -4.76 7.15
CA THR A 99 -9.67 -3.41 7.08
C THR A 99 -8.97 -2.45 8.03
N LEU A 100 -8.75 -2.84 9.28
CA LEU A 100 -8.01 -2.03 10.26
C LEU A 100 -6.56 -1.81 9.85
N PHE A 101 -5.91 -2.81 9.26
CA PHE A 101 -4.56 -2.67 8.71
C PHE A 101 -4.51 -1.61 7.61
N ALA A 102 -5.45 -1.62 6.66
CA ALA A 102 -5.53 -0.61 5.60
C ALA A 102 -5.74 0.80 6.18
N VAL A 103 -6.64 0.96 7.16
CA VAL A 103 -6.89 2.25 7.84
C VAL A 103 -5.64 2.72 8.58
N ALA A 104 -4.97 1.83 9.32
CA ALA A 104 -3.75 2.15 10.05
C ALA A 104 -2.61 2.55 9.10
N LEU A 105 -2.49 1.87 7.95
CA LEU A 105 -1.50 2.19 6.93
C LEU A 105 -1.74 3.57 6.31
N ILE A 106 -2.99 3.90 5.96
CA ILE A 106 -3.36 5.23 5.48
C ILE A 106 -3.08 6.29 6.54
N ALA A 107 -3.45 6.05 7.79
CA ALA A 107 -3.20 6.97 8.90
C ALA A 107 -1.69 7.21 9.10
N LEU A 108 -0.87 6.15 9.04
CA LEU A 108 0.58 6.25 9.11
C LEU A 108 1.15 7.08 7.96
N MET A 109 0.71 6.85 6.72
CA MET A 109 1.15 7.60 5.55
C MET A 109 0.75 9.08 5.64
N ALA A 110 -0.50 9.36 6.01
CA ALA A 110 -1.03 10.71 6.17
C ALA A 110 -0.24 11.47 7.24
N TYR A 111 0.00 10.83 8.39
CA TYR A 111 0.82 11.39 9.45
C TYR A 111 2.26 11.66 8.98
N SER A 112 2.89 10.69 8.32
CA SER A 112 4.27 10.81 7.82
C SER A 112 4.39 11.91 6.77
N TYR A 113 3.41 12.04 5.88
CA TYR A 113 3.33 13.10 4.88
C TYR A 113 3.23 14.48 5.53
N HIS A 114 2.29 14.66 6.45
CA HIS A 114 2.10 15.94 7.14
C HIS A 114 3.31 16.31 8.02
N TYR A 115 3.88 15.34 8.73
CA TYR A 115 5.04 15.56 9.60
C TYR A 115 6.30 15.95 8.80
N SER A 116 6.56 15.27 7.68
CA SER A 116 7.68 15.60 6.80
C SER A 116 7.51 16.92 6.04
N GLY A 117 6.26 17.37 5.85
CA GLY A 117 5.87 18.72 5.42
C GLY A 117 6.70 19.83 6.05
N LYS A 118 6.83 19.75 7.38
CA LYS A 118 7.47 20.77 8.24
C LYS A 118 8.99 20.85 8.10
N TYR A 119 9.62 19.82 7.52
CA TYR A 119 11.08 19.75 7.34
C TYR A 119 11.54 20.27 5.98
N ASP A 120 10.67 20.21 4.98
CA ASP A 120 10.93 20.70 3.64
C ASP A 120 10.84 22.23 3.58
N GLY A 121 9.88 22.83 4.30
CA GLY A 121 9.75 24.28 4.45
C GLY A 121 10.78 24.95 5.37
N ARG A 122 11.74 24.21 5.93
CA ARG A 122 12.86 24.73 6.75
C ARG A 122 14.21 24.75 6.01
N GLN A 123 14.23 24.34 4.74
CA GLN A 123 15.42 24.35 3.90
C GLN A 123 15.37 25.40 2.77
N VAL A 124 14.45 26.37 2.88
CA VAL A 124 14.38 27.56 2.01
C VAL A 124 14.67 28.80 2.85
#